data_AF-A0A2E8CZM1-F1
#
_entry.id   AF-A0A2E8CZM1-F1
#
_cell.length_a   1.000
_cell.length_b   1.000
_cell.length_c   1.000
_cell.angle_alpha   90.00
_cell.angle_beta   90.00
_cell.angle_gamma   90.00
#
_symmetry.space_group_name_H-M   'P 1'
#
loop_
_entity.id
_entity.type
_entity.pdbx_description
1 polymer ?
#
loop_
_entity_poly.entity_id
_entity_poly.type
_entity_poly.pdbx_seq_one_letter_code
_entity_poly.pdbx_strand_id
1 'polypeptide(L)'
;MLTKDRDQFLLAAGARNEIDAAALSGVVRSGPEIMLAIDKARSAGDSPEPIQHGIGFRLRLPYNRPTINAVRLNGHLLEPGDSDGWRSWPANGFTQVQVNVPPQKSVKRDLYLITCEYEPSEVRRIGWTPPAEVLQQLRDTE
;
A
#
# COMPACT_ATOMS: atom_id res chain seq x y z
N MET A 1 4.38 25.50 -3.71
CA MET A 1 3.30 24.53 -4.00
C MET A 1 4.00 23.24 -4.44
N LEU A 2 3.97 22.16 -3.65
CA LEU A 2 4.55 20.88 -4.10
C LEU A 2 3.61 20.28 -5.15
N THR A 3 3.94 20.42 -6.42
CA THR A 3 3.22 19.73 -7.49
C THR A 3 3.70 18.28 -7.50
N LYS A 4 2.89 17.40 -6.91
CA LYS A 4 3.14 15.96 -6.85
C LYS A 4 2.66 15.34 -8.16
N ASP A 5 3.53 15.27 -9.15
CA ASP A 5 3.16 14.71 -10.45
C ASP A 5 3.13 13.17 -10.37
N ARG A 6 1.92 12.64 -10.19
CA ARG A 6 1.63 11.21 -10.19
C ARG A 6 2.05 10.54 -11.49
N ASP A 7 1.91 11.22 -12.62
CA ASP A 7 2.23 10.66 -13.93
C ASP A 7 3.75 10.59 -14.10
N GLN A 8 4.49 11.61 -13.62
CA GLN A 8 5.95 11.57 -13.57
C GLN A 8 6.47 10.41 -12.72
N PHE A 9 5.86 10.17 -11.55
CA PHE A 9 6.22 9.03 -10.71
C PHE A 9 5.95 7.69 -11.41
N LEU A 10 4.77 7.53 -12.04
CA LEU A 10 4.42 6.31 -12.76
C LEU A 10 5.36 6.07 -13.95
N LEU A 11 5.76 7.11 -14.67
CA LEU A 11 6.74 7.03 -15.75
C LEU A 11 8.11 6.58 -15.23
N ALA A 12 8.61 7.20 -14.15
CA ALA A 12 9.91 6.88 -13.58
C ALA A 12 9.94 5.47 -12.96
N ALA A 13 8.89 5.07 -12.26
CA ALA A 13 8.76 3.74 -11.69
C ALA A 13 8.60 2.68 -12.79
N GLY A 14 7.78 2.94 -13.81
CA GLY A 14 7.53 2.01 -14.91
C GLY A 14 8.71 1.82 -15.87
N ALA A 15 9.70 2.71 -15.86
CA ALA A 15 10.93 2.55 -16.63
C ALA A 15 11.88 1.46 -16.07
N ARG A 16 11.58 0.94 -14.87
CA ARG A 16 12.39 -0.10 -14.21
C ARG A 16 11.92 -1.49 -14.62
N ASN A 17 12.85 -2.34 -15.01
CA ASN A 17 12.56 -3.67 -15.56
C ASN A 17 11.85 -4.61 -14.57
N GLU A 18 12.06 -4.40 -13.27
CA GLU A 18 11.45 -5.20 -12.21
C GLU A 18 10.02 -4.79 -11.85
N ILE A 19 9.50 -3.69 -12.43
CA ILE A 19 8.16 -3.16 -12.15
C ILE A 19 7.21 -3.49 -13.30
N ASP A 20 6.08 -4.12 -12.96
CA ASP A 20 4.92 -4.16 -13.86
C ASP A 20 4.22 -2.79 -13.83
N ALA A 21 4.51 -1.97 -14.85
CA ALA A 21 3.97 -0.63 -15.00
C ALA A 21 2.44 -0.61 -15.16
N ALA A 22 1.86 -1.62 -15.80
CA ALA A 22 0.42 -1.69 -16.03
C ALA A 22 -0.31 -1.98 -14.71
N ALA A 23 0.17 -2.96 -13.94
CA ALA A 23 -0.37 -3.27 -12.62
C ALA A 23 -0.22 -2.07 -11.66
N LEU A 24 0.94 -1.42 -11.66
CA LEU A 24 1.19 -0.24 -10.82
C LEU A 24 0.25 0.92 -11.17
N SER A 25 0.10 1.22 -12.47
CA SER A 25 -0.81 2.28 -12.93
C SER A 25 -2.26 1.95 -12.57
N GLY A 26 -2.67 0.68 -12.70
CA GLY A 26 -4.00 0.22 -12.29
C GLY A 26 -4.29 0.52 -10.81
N VAL A 27 -3.37 0.16 -9.92
CA VAL A 27 -3.54 0.42 -8.48
C VAL A 27 -3.52 1.91 -8.18
N VAL A 28 -2.54 2.67 -8.69
CA VAL A 28 -2.40 4.11 -8.38
C VAL A 28 -3.58 4.94 -8.89
N ARG A 29 -4.31 4.45 -9.91
CA ARG A 29 -5.47 5.13 -10.48
C ARG A 29 -6.82 4.60 -10.01
N SER A 30 -6.87 3.49 -9.26
CA SER A 30 -8.13 2.82 -8.92
C SER A 30 -8.95 3.52 -7.82
N GLY A 31 -8.40 4.49 -7.10
CA GLY A 31 -9.09 5.10 -5.96
C GLY A 31 -8.93 6.63 -5.86
N PRO A 32 -9.98 7.35 -5.42
CA PRO A 32 -9.90 8.78 -5.11
C PRO A 32 -9.02 9.07 -3.87
N GLU A 33 -8.65 8.04 -3.09
CA GLU A 33 -7.99 8.16 -1.78
C GLU A 33 -6.48 7.86 -1.79
N ILE A 34 -5.88 7.57 -2.94
CA ILE A 34 -4.42 7.36 -3.02
C ILE A 34 -3.70 8.71 -2.91
N MET A 35 -3.45 9.12 -1.67
CA MET A 35 -2.62 10.28 -1.36
C MET A 35 -1.14 9.90 -1.49
N LEU A 36 -0.59 10.06 -2.69
CA LEU A 36 0.86 9.99 -2.87
C LEU A 36 1.50 11.29 -2.35
N ALA A 37 2.56 11.16 -1.57
CA ALA A 37 3.45 12.25 -1.21
C ALA A 37 4.82 11.94 -1.81
N ILE A 38 5.12 12.62 -2.93
CA ILE A 38 6.40 12.48 -3.63
C ILE A 38 7.17 13.76 -3.36
N ASP A 39 8.38 13.63 -2.83
CA ASP A 39 9.31 14.73 -2.62
C ASP A 39 10.59 14.44 -3.40
N LYS A 40 11.30 15.50 -3.79
CA LYS A 40 12.59 15.38 -4.44
C LYS A 40 13.58 14.81 -3.41
N ALA A 41 14.39 13.84 -3.82
CA ALA A 41 15.43 13.29 -2.96
C ALA A 41 16.31 14.44 -2.39
N ARG A 42 16.50 14.47 -1.07
CA ARG A 42 17.26 15.53 -0.38
C ARG A 42 18.76 15.50 -0.72
N SER A 43 19.27 14.39 -1.23
CA SER A 43 20.62 14.26 -1.78
C SER A 43 20.66 13.16 -2.84
N ALA A 44 21.47 13.37 -3.87
CA ALA A 44 21.96 12.30 -4.74
C ALA A 44 23.20 11.66 -4.08
N GLY A 45 23.07 11.23 -2.82
CA GLY A 45 24.16 10.55 -2.11
C GLY A 45 24.49 9.23 -2.79
N ASP A 46 25.67 8.68 -2.47
CA ASP A 46 26.09 7.37 -2.95
C ASP A 46 24.96 6.36 -2.81
N SER A 47 24.79 5.53 -3.84
CA SER A 47 23.78 4.47 -3.81
C SER A 47 24.09 3.58 -2.59
N PRO A 48 23.19 3.48 -1.61
CA PRO A 48 23.44 2.68 -0.43
C PRO A 48 23.68 1.22 -0.85
N GLU A 49 24.50 0.51 -0.06
CA GLU A 49 24.73 -0.91 -0.31
C GLU A 49 23.38 -1.66 -0.39
N PRO A 50 23.21 -2.58 -1.37
CA PRO A 50 21.97 -3.33 -1.49
C PRO A 50 21.67 -4.14 -0.23
N ILE A 51 20.39 -4.37 0.04
CA ILE A 51 19.96 -5.17 1.20
C ILE A 51 20.42 -6.62 1.04
N GLN A 52 21.35 -7.06 1.90
CA GLN A 52 22.03 -8.35 1.79
C GLN A 52 21.27 -9.53 2.42
N HIS A 53 20.43 -9.29 3.42
CA HIS A 53 19.87 -10.34 4.28
C HIS A 53 18.38 -10.60 4.05
N GLY A 54 17.84 -10.13 2.93
CA GLY A 54 16.40 -10.09 2.72
C GLY A 54 15.75 -8.95 3.48
N ILE A 55 14.47 -8.72 3.20
CA ILE A 55 13.67 -7.69 3.85
C ILE A 55 12.24 -8.18 4.04
N GLY A 56 11.68 -7.87 5.20
CA GLY A 56 10.28 -8.11 5.53
C GLY A 56 9.51 -6.79 5.59
N PHE A 57 8.39 -6.72 4.88
CA PHE A 57 7.45 -5.60 4.97
C PHE A 57 6.21 -6.05 5.73
N ARG A 58 5.79 -5.29 6.74
CA ARG A 58 4.58 -5.58 7.51
C ARG A 58 3.57 -4.46 7.34
N LEU A 59 2.42 -4.79 6.78
CA LEU A 59 1.26 -3.92 6.69
C LEU A 59 0.26 -4.30 7.79
N ARG A 60 -0.37 -3.29 8.36
CA ARG A 60 -1.46 -3.46 9.32
C ARG A 60 -2.77 -3.03 8.67
N LEU A 61 -3.63 -3.98 8.35
CA LEU A 61 -4.95 -3.69 7.81
C LEU A 61 -5.91 -3.34 8.97
N PRO A 62 -6.69 -2.24 8.86
CA PRO A 62 -7.59 -1.76 9.91
C PRO A 62 -8.87 -2.60 10.09
N TYR A 63 -8.78 -3.91 9.88
CA TYR A 63 -9.88 -4.87 9.96
C TYR A 63 -9.39 -6.16 10.61
N ASN A 64 -10.25 -6.79 11.42
CA ASN A 64 -9.89 -8.01 12.15
C ASN A 64 -9.86 -9.25 11.23
N ARG A 65 -10.72 -9.30 10.20
CA ARG A 65 -10.84 -10.44 9.28
C ARG A 65 -11.18 -10.03 7.83
N PRO A 66 -10.42 -9.13 7.20
CA PRO A 66 -10.66 -8.79 5.80
C PRO A 66 -10.35 -9.98 4.90
N THR A 67 -11.01 -10.06 3.75
CA THR A 67 -10.62 -10.97 2.68
C THR A 67 -9.49 -10.33 1.90
N ILE A 68 -8.30 -10.95 1.89
CA ILE A 68 -7.17 -10.46 1.11
C ILE A 68 -7.28 -11.02 -0.30
N ASN A 69 -7.50 -10.14 -1.27
CA ASN A 69 -7.75 -10.52 -2.67
C ASN A 69 -6.45 -10.69 -3.44
N ALA A 70 -5.49 -9.80 -3.21
CA ALA A 70 -4.20 -9.87 -3.87
C ALA A 70 -3.12 -9.09 -3.10
N VAL A 71 -1.93 -9.67 -3.01
CA VAL A 71 -0.72 -8.98 -2.54
C VAL A 71 0.29 -8.99 -3.67
N ARG A 72 0.85 -7.82 -4.01
CA ARG A 72 1.86 -7.70 -5.06
C ARG A 72 3.10 -6.99 -4.59
N LEU A 73 4.24 -7.40 -5.14
CA LEU A 73 5.51 -6.72 -5.04
C LEU A 73 5.92 -6.24 -6.43
N ASN A 74 6.15 -4.93 -6.56
CA ASN A 74 6.51 -4.28 -7.82
C ASN A 74 5.50 -4.59 -8.95
N GLY A 75 4.22 -4.75 -8.60
CA GLY A 75 3.14 -5.08 -9.53
C GLY A 75 2.97 -6.58 -9.84
N HIS A 76 3.87 -7.45 -9.37
CA HIS A 76 3.79 -8.90 -9.55
C HIS A 76 3.04 -9.58 -8.41
N LEU A 77 2.09 -10.46 -8.72
CA LEU A 77 1.35 -11.23 -7.73
C LEU A 77 2.29 -12.12 -6.90
N LEU A 78 2.08 -12.12 -5.58
CA LEU A 78 2.81 -12.96 -4.66
C LEU A 78 1.97 -14.18 -4.26
N GLU A 79 2.63 -15.33 -4.27
CA GLU A 79 2.09 -16.55 -3.68
C GLU A 79 2.23 -16.51 -2.15
N PRO A 80 1.36 -17.23 -1.41
CA PRO A 80 1.53 -17.42 0.03
C PRO A 80 2.87 -18.12 0.35
N GLY A 81 3.63 -17.60 1.31
CA GLY A 81 4.95 -18.15 1.63
C GLY A 81 5.63 -17.51 2.84
N ASP A 82 6.41 -18.31 3.57
CA ASP A 82 7.18 -17.84 4.74
C ASP A 82 8.46 -17.09 4.37
N SER A 83 9.15 -17.52 3.31
CA SER A 83 10.49 -17.06 2.96
C SER A 83 10.53 -16.19 1.71
N ASP A 84 9.62 -16.45 0.77
CA ASP A 84 9.49 -15.75 -0.50
C ASP A 84 8.01 -15.72 -0.90
N GLY A 85 7.33 -14.61 -0.58
CA GLY A 85 5.88 -14.52 -0.72
C GLY A 85 5.26 -13.70 0.39
N TRP A 86 4.03 -14.04 0.76
CA TRP A 86 3.31 -13.32 1.82
C TRP A 86 2.52 -14.23 2.76
N ARG A 87 2.19 -13.71 3.94
CA ARG A 87 1.26 -14.32 4.90
C ARG A 87 0.43 -13.28 5.61
N SER A 88 -0.68 -13.72 6.19
CA SER A 88 -1.49 -12.89 7.07
C SER A 88 -1.95 -13.63 8.33
N TRP A 89 -2.09 -12.89 9.42
CA TRP A 89 -2.67 -13.39 10.66
C TRP A 89 -3.34 -12.25 11.45
N PRO A 90 -4.37 -12.55 12.25
CA PRO A 90 -4.94 -11.56 13.16
C PRO A 90 -3.98 -11.31 14.33
N ALA A 91 -3.77 -10.05 14.68
CA ALA A 91 -3.06 -9.64 15.89
C ALA A 91 -3.51 -8.24 16.36
N ASN A 92 -3.73 -8.08 17.66
CA ASN A 92 -4.08 -6.80 18.30
C ASN A 92 -5.34 -6.12 17.71
N GLY A 93 -6.32 -6.90 17.25
CA GLY A 93 -7.55 -6.38 16.62
C GLY A 93 -7.38 -5.94 15.15
N PHE A 94 -6.22 -6.20 14.57
CA PHE A 94 -5.89 -5.91 13.16
C PHE A 94 -5.51 -7.20 12.44
N THR A 95 -5.53 -7.17 11.12
CA THR A 95 -4.89 -8.19 10.29
C THR A 95 -3.51 -7.72 9.90
N GLN A 96 -2.49 -8.48 10.31
CA GLN A 96 -1.12 -8.26 9.86
C GLN A 96 -0.96 -8.97 8.53
N VAL A 97 -0.38 -8.26 7.55
CA VAL A 97 0.07 -8.84 6.29
C VAL A 97 1.58 -8.65 6.23
N GLN A 98 2.32 -9.75 6.10
CA GLN A 98 3.77 -9.73 5.97
C GLN A 98 4.18 -10.22 4.59
N VAL A 99 5.00 -9.43 3.91
CA VAL A 99 5.67 -9.80 2.66
C VAL A 99 7.13 -10.03 2.97
N ASN A 100 7.66 -11.17 2.54
CA ASN A 100 9.06 -11.54 2.73
C ASN A 100 9.76 -11.59 1.38
N VAL A 101 10.86 -10.83 1.26
CA VAL A 101 11.72 -10.83 0.10
C VAL A 101 13.06 -11.46 0.49
N PRO A 102 13.45 -12.59 -0.13
CA PRO A 102 14.67 -13.29 0.26
C PRO A 102 15.93 -12.55 -0.21
N PRO A 103 17.10 -12.83 0.40
CA PRO A 103 18.39 -12.24 0.05
C PRO A 103 18.69 -12.20 -1.46
N GLN A 104 18.43 -13.30 -2.15
CA GLN A 104 18.73 -13.47 -3.58
C GLN A 104 17.98 -12.47 -4.47
N LYS A 105 16.83 -11.97 -3.98
CA LYS A 105 16.03 -10.94 -4.64
C LYS A 105 16.36 -9.54 -4.11
N SER A 106 16.60 -9.39 -2.81
CA SER A 106 16.81 -8.07 -2.19
C SER A 106 18.14 -7.43 -2.58
N VAL A 107 19.18 -8.24 -2.82
CA VAL A 107 20.51 -7.74 -3.23
C VAL A 107 20.51 -7.07 -4.62
N LYS A 108 19.45 -7.30 -5.41
CA LYS A 108 19.32 -6.82 -6.79
C LYS A 108 18.30 -5.67 -6.91
N ARG A 109 17.75 -5.20 -5.79
CA ARG A 109 16.62 -4.26 -5.77
C ARG A 109 16.87 -3.12 -4.82
N ASP A 110 16.67 -1.91 -5.32
CA ASP A 110 16.72 -0.64 -4.61
C ASP A 110 15.32 -0.04 -4.37
N LEU A 111 14.29 -0.52 -5.08
CA LEU A 111 12.90 -0.05 -4.95
C LEU A 111 11.91 -1.20 -4.70
N TYR A 112 11.02 -0.98 -3.73
CA TYR A 112 9.96 -1.91 -3.34
C TYR A 112 8.62 -1.18 -3.29
N LEU A 113 7.68 -1.65 -4.10
CA LEU A 113 6.30 -1.19 -4.14
C LEU A 113 5.41 -2.34 -3.70
N ILE A 114 4.85 -2.24 -2.50
CA ILE A 114 3.94 -3.25 -1.96
C ILE A 114 2.51 -2.75 -2.12
N THR A 115 1.67 -3.57 -2.75
CA THR A 115 0.23 -3.30 -2.86
C THR A 115 -0.54 -4.47 -2.26
N CYS A 116 -1.62 -4.15 -1.55
CA CYS A 116 -2.48 -5.12 -0.90
C CYS A 116 -3.93 -4.72 -1.18
N GLU A 117 -4.61 -5.52 -1.99
CA GLU A 117 -6.03 -5.39 -2.26
C GLU A 117 -6.79 -6.30 -1.31
N TYR A 118 -7.77 -5.72 -0.61
CA TYR A 118 -8.56 -6.46 0.36
C TYR A 118 -9.99 -5.92 0.41
N GLU A 119 -10.92 -6.80 0.75
CA GLU A 119 -12.29 -6.45 1.05
C GLU A 119 -12.47 -6.33 2.58
N PRO A 120 -12.94 -5.17 3.09
CA PRO A 120 -13.27 -4.99 4.49
C PRO A 120 -14.29 -6.01 4.99
N SER A 121 -14.10 -6.53 6.20
CA SER A 121 -15.10 -7.41 6.83
C SER A 121 -16.34 -6.66 7.35
N GLU A 122 -16.27 -5.34 7.39
CA GLU A 122 -17.31 -4.45 7.91
C GLU A 122 -17.22 -3.08 7.23
N VAL A 123 -18.36 -2.41 7.11
CA VAL A 123 -18.40 -1.02 6.62
C VAL A 123 -18.10 -0.09 7.79
N ARG A 124 -16.95 0.59 7.75
CA ARG A 124 -16.62 1.64 8.73
C ARG A 124 -17.08 2.99 8.20
N ARG A 125 -17.94 3.66 8.95
CA ARG A 125 -18.29 5.06 8.70
C ARG A 125 -17.19 5.93 9.30
N ILE A 126 -16.54 6.71 8.46
CA ILE A 126 -15.56 7.73 8.86
C ILE A 126 -16.30 9.01 9.25
N GLY A 127 -15.79 9.69 10.27
CA GLY A 127 -16.36 10.93 10.78
C GLY A 127 -17.43 10.72 11.86
N TRP A 128 -18.01 11.83 12.30
CA TRP A 128 -19.08 11.85 13.29
C TRP A 128 -20.42 11.96 12.55
N THR A 129 -21.31 11.00 12.78
CA THR A 129 -22.72 11.15 12.40
C THR A 129 -23.43 11.81 13.57
N PRO A 130 -24.06 13.00 13.39
CA PRO A 130 -24.80 13.63 14.47
C PRO A 130 -25.89 12.68 15.00
N PRO A 131 -26.18 12.68 16.31
CA PRO A 131 -27.32 11.97 16.87
C PRO A 131 -28.61 12.33 16.15
N ALA A 132 -29.58 11.40 16.16
CA ALA A 132 -30.84 11.57 15.45
C ALA A 132 -31.58 12.85 15.87
N GLU A 133 -31.45 13.24 17.14
CA GLU A 133 -32.02 14.44 17.73
C GLU A 133 -31.44 15.71 17.10
N VAL A 134 -30.12 15.73 16.85
CA VAL A 134 -29.44 16.86 16.19
C VAL A 134 -29.83 16.92 14.71
N LEU A 135 -29.93 15.77 14.04
CA LEU A 135 -30.41 15.70 12.65
C LEU A 135 -31.88 16.12 12.51
N GLN A 136 -32.69 15.91 13.54
CA GLN A 136 -34.08 16.36 13.56
C GLN A 136 -34.14 17.89 13.70
N GLN A 137 -33.40 18.47 14.65
CA GLN A 137 -33.32 19.92 14.83
C GLN A 137 -32.85 20.67 13.58
N LEU A 138 -31.86 20.12 12.87
CA LEU A 138 -31.38 20.73 11.62
C LEU A 138 -32.44 20.73 10.51
N ARG A 139 -33.29 19.69 10.43
CA ARG A 139 -34.39 19.62 9.45
C ARG A 139 -35.55 20.54 9.79
N ASP A 140 -35.79 20.78 11.08
CA ASP A 140 -36.87 21.67 11.54
C ASP A 140 -36.48 23.16 11.45
N THR A 141 -35.23 23.47 11.08
CA THR A 141 -34.70 24.84 10.92
C THR A 141 -34.61 25.29 9.45
N GLU A 142 -34.89 24.40 8.49
CA GLU A 142 -35.06 24.71 7.05
C GLU A 142 -36.52 25.05 6.71
#